data_AF-A0A7S1K7Z2-F1
#
_entry.id   AF-A0A7S1K7Z2-F1
#
_cell.length_a   1.000
_cell.length_b   1.000
_cell.length_c   1.000
_cell.angle_alpha   90.00
_cell.angle_beta   90.00
_cell.angle_gamma   90.00
#
_symmetry.space_group_name_H-M   'P 1'
#
loop_
_entity.id
_entity.type
_entity.pdbx_description
1 polymer ?
#
loop_
_entity_poly.entity_id
_entity_poly.type
_entity_poly.pdbx_seq_one_letter_code
_entity_poly.pdbx_strand_id
1 'polypeptide(L)'
;MDAVLSECLSVAIRAEWTRMFQRDIERRFCTQDDQQMFLDAFIQQETPTAVLLAELDVTGICCESEFFTSLHDSVESAIDDIREKARQAAGKTFNLASPQQVAEVLYDDMKVSYPDNLSVERKKKTDQRSTDQEALSRILRESRDPNVRAVVQMILHHRSLSGFMSKEIKSIPQYTLDLDEGAEMGSGRRWHESSKPRCFSKWNQMQTGTGRLSCATLNMQNIPKPQVLEGIGEVRARDGFKTAQPDTHVLVSVDYAQIEMRIFAHFCGDGGLQQILNQSDSGWRGPNDVDIYTEMAARHYRRASSAVSKEQRNKFKRAYLSLIYGTGNEALAKQIDATVAEAQTLKQQFLRQFPEAKTFMDRTQHNAQIRGFVTTITGR
;
A
#
# COMPACT_ATOMS: atom_id res chain seq x y z
N MET A 1 -9.60 -26.67 38.00
CA MET A 1 -11.05 -26.37 38.12
C MET A 1 -11.29 -24.87 38.01
N ASP A 2 -10.55 -24.03 38.74
CA ASP A 2 -10.70 -22.56 38.72
C ASP A 2 -10.39 -21.89 37.38
N ALA A 3 -9.40 -22.38 36.62
CA ALA A 3 -9.08 -21.85 35.30
C ALA A 3 -10.22 -22.06 34.28
N VAL A 4 -10.83 -23.25 34.29
CA VAL A 4 -11.96 -23.59 33.42
C VAL A 4 -13.20 -22.77 33.79
N LEU A 5 -13.50 -22.63 35.09
CA LEU A 5 -14.59 -21.79 35.57
C LEU A 5 -14.42 -20.32 35.19
N SER A 6 -13.20 -19.79 35.29
CA SER A 6 -12.85 -18.43 34.87
C SER A 6 -13.04 -18.22 33.36
N GLU A 7 -12.62 -19.19 32.54
CA GLU A 7 -12.80 -19.14 31.09
C GLU A 7 -14.28 -19.23 30.68
N CYS A 8 -15.04 -20.15 31.28
CA CYS A 8 -16.49 -20.25 31.08
C CYS A 8 -17.21 -18.95 31.46
N LEU A 9 -16.86 -18.34 32.59
CA LEU A 9 -17.44 -17.06 33.02
C LEU A 9 -17.09 -15.93 32.04
N SER A 10 -15.85 -15.88 31.55
CA SER A 10 -15.41 -14.92 30.53
C SER A 10 -16.18 -15.07 29.21
N VAL A 11 -16.42 -16.29 28.76
CA VAL A 11 -17.24 -16.57 27.57
C VAL A 11 -18.68 -16.14 27.79
N ALA A 12 -19.28 -16.48 28.94
CA ALA A 12 -20.66 -16.11 29.28
C ALA A 12 -20.84 -14.58 29.33
N ILE A 13 -19.90 -13.86 29.96
CA ILE A 13 -19.90 -12.39 30.01
C ILE A 13 -19.82 -11.81 28.58
N ARG A 14 -18.91 -12.31 27.74
CA ARG A 14 -18.76 -11.84 26.35
C ARG A 14 -20.02 -12.10 25.52
N ALA A 15 -20.66 -13.25 25.69
CA ALA A 15 -21.90 -13.58 25.01
C ALA A 15 -23.04 -12.63 25.41
N GLU A 16 -23.18 -12.32 26.70
CA GLU A 16 -24.21 -11.39 27.16
C GLU A 16 -23.96 -9.97 26.67
N TRP A 17 -22.72 -9.47 26.72
CA TRP A 17 -22.38 -8.17 26.13
C TRP A 17 -22.66 -8.12 24.64
N THR A 18 -22.32 -9.17 23.89
CA THR A 18 -22.59 -9.25 22.44
C THR A 18 -24.09 -9.13 22.17
N ARG A 19 -24.92 -9.86 22.92
CA ARG A 19 -26.38 -9.80 22.82
C ARG A 19 -26.93 -8.41 23.17
N MET A 20 -26.39 -7.77 24.21
CA MET A 20 -26.79 -6.42 24.60
C MET A 20 -26.43 -5.38 23.54
N PHE A 21 -25.20 -5.42 23.02
CA PHE A 21 -24.76 -4.50 21.96
C PHE A 21 -25.53 -4.70 20.67
N GLN A 22 -25.79 -5.94 20.26
CA GLN A 22 -26.61 -6.23 19.09
C GLN A 22 -27.98 -5.56 19.20
N ARG A 23 -28.66 -5.71 20.34
CA ARG A 23 -29.98 -5.09 20.57
C ARG A 23 -29.94 -3.56 20.53
N ASP A 24 -28.91 -2.96 21.10
CA ASP A 24 -28.77 -1.49 21.08
C ASP A 24 -28.50 -0.97 19.66
N ILE A 25 -27.65 -1.68 18.91
CA ILE A 25 -27.37 -1.40 17.49
C ILE A 25 -28.66 -1.53 16.68
N GLU A 26 -29.35 -2.66 16.73
CA GLU A 26 -30.62 -2.88 16.01
C GLU A 26 -31.64 -1.76 16.29
N ARG A 27 -31.80 -1.35 17.55
CA ARG A 27 -32.70 -0.23 17.90
C ARG A 27 -32.28 1.09 17.28
N ARG A 28 -30.97 1.37 17.25
CA ARG A 28 -30.44 2.61 16.65
C ARG A 28 -30.51 2.61 15.14
N PHE A 29 -30.53 1.45 14.48
CA PHE A 29 -30.49 1.37 13.02
C PHE A 29 -31.87 1.22 12.34
N CYS A 30 -32.92 0.90 13.09
CA CYS A 30 -34.26 0.63 12.53
C CYS A 30 -35.22 1.83 12.46
N THR A 31 -34.78 3.07 12.73
CA THR A 31 -35.71 4.20 13.00
C THR A 31 -35.73 5.32 11.96
N GLN A 32 -34.77 5.38 11.04
CA GLN A 32 -34.67 6.42 10.00
C GLN A 32 -34.17 5.84 8.68
N ASP A 33 -34.57 6.41 7.54
CA ASP A 33 -34.23 5.89 6.20
C ASP A 33 -32.71 5.76 5.95
N ASP A 34 -31.90 6.74 6.41
CA ASP A 34 -30.43 6.68 6.32
C ASP A 34 -29.85 5.51 7.14
N GLN A 35 -30.53 5.12 8.22
CA GLN A 35 -30.07 4.04 9.09
C GLN A 35 -30.37 2.65 8.50
N GLN A 36 -31.44 2.52 7.71
CA GLN A 36 -31.74 1.29 6.98
C GLN A 36 -30.65 0.98 5.96
N MET A 37 -30.15 2.00 5.24
CA MET A 37 -29.04 1.84 4.31
C MET A 37 -27.76 1.32 4.98
N PHE A 38 -27.43 1.81 6.19
CA PHE A 38 -26.29 1.30 6.95
C PHE A 38 -26.47 -0.14 7.42
N LEU A 39 -27.70 -0.49 7.83
CA LEU A 39 -28.04 -1.86 8.21
C LEU A 39 -27.91 -2.80 7.02
N ASP A 40 -28.38 -2.38 5.84
CA ASP A 40 -28.25 -3.15 4.60
C ASP A 40 -26.78 -3.35 4.23
N ALA A 41 -25.93 -2.32 4.32
CA ALA A 41 -24.48 -2.44 4.11
C ALA A 41 -23.85 -3.44 5.10
N PHE A 42 -24.23 -3.38 6.38
CA PHE A 42 -23.74 -4.31 7.40
C PHE A 42 -24.15 -5.77 7.11
N ILE A 43 -25.42 -6.01 6.78
CA ILE A 43 -25.96 -7.35 6.54
C ILE A 43 -25.47 -7.93 5.21
N GLN A 44 -25.49 -7.13 4.14
CA GLN A 44 -25.22 -7.62 2.78
C GLN A 44 -23.73 -7.62 2.42
N GLN A 45 -22.94 -6.74 3.04
CA GLN A 45 -21.52 -6.60 2.73
C GLN A 45 -20.63 -7.01 3.91
N GLU A 46 -20.81 -6.43 5.10
CA GLU A 46 -19.87 -6.67 6.19
C GLU A 46 -19.96 -8.08 6.78
N THR A 47 -21.17 -8.60 6.96
CA THR A 47 -21.38 -9.92 7.59
C THR A 47 -20.84 -11.07 6.72
N PRO A 48 -21.14 -11.15 5.41
CA PRO A 48 -20.56 -12.18 4.55
C PRO A 48 -19.04 -12.02 4.40
N THR A 49 -18.54 -10.78 4.37
CA THR A 49 -17.09 -10.52 4.34
C THR A 49 -16.43 -11.08 5.58
N ALA A 50 -16.98 -10.89 6.78
CA ALA A 50 -16.41 -11.42 8.02
C ALA A 50 -16.25 -12.95 7.99
N VAL A 51 -17.24 -13.67 7.42
CA VAL A 51 -17.19 -15.13 7.25
C VAL A 51 -16.07 -15.52 6.27
N LEU A 52 -15.97 -14.84 5.13
CA LEU A 52 -14.91 -15.08 4.15
C LEU A 52 -13.52 -14.79 4.72
N LEU A 53 -13.36 -13.74 5.52
CA LEU A 53 -12.09 -13.42 6.17
C LEU A 53 -11.70 -14.46 7.21
N ALA A 54 -12.66 -14.99 7.97
CA ALA A 54 -12.40 -16.09 8.89
C ALA A 54 -11.91 -17.35 8.14
N GLU A 55 -12.50 -17.65 6.98
CA GLU A 55 -12.01 -18.72 6.10
C GLU A 55 -10.59 -18.44 5.59
N LEU A 56 -10.27 -17.21 5.18
CA LEU A 56 -8.92 -16.84 4.76
C LEU A 56 -7.89 -16.93 5.89
N ASP A 57 -8.25 -16.48 7.10
CA ASP A 57 -7.41 -16.50 8.29
C ASP A 57 -7.02 -17.95 8.67
N VAL A 58 -7.98 -18.89 8.66
CA VAL A 58 -7.70 -20.31 8.98
C VAL A 58 -7.14 -21.08 7.79
N THR A 59 -7.47 -20.66 6.57
CA THR A 59 -6.95 -21.32 5.37
C THR A 59 -5.48 -21.00 5.23
N GLY A 60 -5.05 -19.72 5.24
CA GLY A 60 -3.68 -19.28 4.98
C GLY A 60 -3.18 -19.54 3.54
N ILE A 61 -1.88 -19.38 3.27
CA ILE A 61 -1.26 -19.71 1.98
C ILE A 61 -0.01 -20.61 2.15
N CYS A 62 0.20 -21.58 1.26
CA CYS A 62 1.43 -22.38 1.28
C CYS A 62 2.64 -21.53 0.88
N CYS A 63 3.75 -21.74 1.57
CA CYS A 63 4.98 -21.00 1.38
C CYS A 63 6.20 -21.92 1.48
N GLU A 64 7.27 -21.58 0.77
CA GLU A 64 8.53 -22.32 0.76
C GLU A 64 9.50 -21.68 1.78
N SER A 65 9.55 -22.24 2.99
CA SER A 65 10.32 -21.67 4.11
C SER A 65 11.82 -21.50 3.77
N GLU A 66 12.41 -22.48 3.07
CA GLU A 66 13.81 -22.44 2.64
C GLU A 66 14.08 -21.31 1.65
N PHE A 67 13.15 -21.04 0.71
CA PHE A 67 13.26 -19.91 -0.21
C PHE A 67 13.32 -18.58 0.54
N PHE A 68 12.46 -18.39 1.54
CA PHE A 68 12.44 -17.15 2.32
C PHE A 68 13.67 -17.00 3.22
N THR A 69 14.19 -18.10 3.77
CA THR A 69 15.45 -18.12 4.53
C THR A 69 16.63 -17.75 3.63
N SER A 70 16.76 -18.38 2.46
CA SER A 70 17.84 -18.06 1.51
C SER A 70 17.77 -16.62 1.01
N LEU A 71 16.56 -16.12 0.74
CA LEU A 71 16.34 -14.73 0.35
C LEU A 71 16.71 -13.76 1.49
N HIS A 72 16.35 -14.12 2.73
CA HIS A 72 16.73 -13.35 3.92
C HIS A 72 18.24 -13.19 4.02
N ASP A 73 18.96 -14.31 3.98
CA ASP A 73 20.41 -14.34 4.20
C ASP A 73 21.17 -13.60 3.09
N SER A 74 20.71 -13.77 1.84
CA SER A 74 21.30 -13.08 0.68
C SER A 74 21.21 -11.55 0.80
N VAL A 75 20.06 -11.04 1.26
CA VAL A 75 19.86 -9.59 1.40
C VAL A 75 20.53 -9.04 2.67
N GLU A 76 20.51 -9.76 3.79
CA GLU A 76 21.20 -9.30 5.00
C GLU A 76 22.72 -9.25 4.79
N SER A 77 23.30 -10.23 4.06
CA SER A 77 24.71 -10.18 3.66
C SER A 77 25.03 -8.95 2.82
N ALA A 78 24.17 -8.61 1.85
CA ALA A 78 24.35 -7.41 1.03
C ALA A 78 24.20 -6.10 1.85
N ILE A 79 23.29 -6.09 2.83
CA ILE A 79 23.13 -4.98 3.77
C ILE A 79 24.39 -4.78 4.62
N ASP A 80 25.00 -5.87 5.11
CA ASP A 80 26.22 -5.82 5.92
C ASP A 80 27.43 -5.33 5.11
N ASP A 81 27.59 -5.78 3.87
CA ASP A 81 28.60 -5.28 2.96
C ASP A 81 28.48 -3.76 2.74
N ILE A 82 27.25 -3.25 2.57
CA ILE A 82 27.00 -1.81 2.40
C ILE A 82 27.28 -1.05 3.68
N ARG A 83 26.89 -1.59 4.85
CA ARG A 83 27.18 -0.98 6.15
C ARG A 83 28.68 -0.80 6.32
N GLU A 84 29.47 -1.82 5.99
CA GLU A 84 30.92 -1.76 6.13
C GLU A 84 31.55 -0.76 5.15
N LYS A 85 31.17 -0.81 3.86
CA LYS A 85 31.67 0.14 2.86
C LYS A 85 31.31 1.59 3.22
N ALA A 86 30.12 1.84 3.77
CA ALA A 86 29.69 3.18 4.17
C ALA A 86 30.49 3.71 5.35
N ARG A 87 30.80 2.86 6.33
CA ARG A 87 31.64 3.22 7.49
C ARG A 87 33.07 3.53 7.06
N GLN A 88 33.62 2.76 6.12
CA GLN A 88 34.93 3.02 5.53
C GLN A 88 34.97 4.35 4.78
N ALA A 89 33.97 4.60 3.91
CA ALA A 89 33.88 5.85 3.16
C ALA A 89 33.64 7.09 4.04
N ALA A 90 32.91 6.93 5.15
CA ALA A 90 32.71 8.00 6.14
C ALA A 90 33.89 8.16 7.12
N GLY A 91 34.81 7.19 7.18
CA GLY A 91 35.92 7.19 8.15
C GLY A 91 35.48 7.00 9.62
N LYS A 92 34.23 6.57 9.87
CA LYS A 92 33.69 6.37 11.22
C LYS A 92 32.58 5.33 11.24
N THR A 93 32.32 4.76 12.41
CA THR A 93 31.18 3.88 12.63
C THR A 93 29.91 4.69 12.90
N PHE A 94 28.80 4.26 12.29
CA PHE A 94 27.46 4.78 12.55
C PHE A 94 26.40 3.77 12.09
N ASN A 95 25.16 4.00 12.51
CA ASN A 95 24.00 3.21 12.14
C ASN A 95 23.27 3.85 10.95
N LEU A 96 23.37 3.23 9.78
CA LEU A 96 22.70 3.68 8.55
C LEU A 96 21.17 3.66 8.66
N ALA A 97 20.60 2.85 9.56
CA ALA A 97 19.16 2.81 9.81
C ALA A 97 18.68 3.97 10.69
N SER A 98 19.57 4.72 11.34
CA SER A 98 19.23 5.87 12.19
C SER A 98 19.29 7.17 11.38
N PRO A 99 18.16 7.82 11.06
CA PRO A 99 18.17 9.09 10.32
C PRO A 99 18.97 10.18 11.03
N GLN A 100 19.00 10.15 12.37
CA GLN A 100 19.76 11.08 13.19
C GLN A 100 21.27 10.89 13.01
N GLN A 101 21.77 9.65 13.15
CA GLN A 101 23.21 9.41 12.98
C GLN A 101 23.66 9.65 11.53
N VAL A 102 22.81 9.32 10.55
CA VAL A 102 23.06 9.69 9.15
C VAL A 102 23.15 11.20 8.98
N ALA A 103 22.28 11.98 9.63
CA ALA A 103 22.30 13.43 9.57
C ALA A 103 23.58 14.01 10.20
N GLU A 104 23.99 13.49 11.36
CA GLU A 104 25.24 13.87 12.03
C GLU A 104 26.45 13.61 11.11
N VAL A 105 26.56 12.41 10.53
CA VAL A 105 27.65 12.07 9.61
C VAL A 105 27.68 13.00 8.40
N LEU A 106 26.55 13.18 7.71
CA LEU A 106 26.52 13.98 6.48
C LEU A 106 26.75 15.47 6.74
N TYR A 107 26.07 16.04 7.73
CA TYR A 107 26.01 17.48 7.90
C TYR A 107 27.03 18.02 8.92
N ASP A 108 27.36 17.27 9.97
CA ASP A 108 28.34 17.69 10.98
C ASP A 108 29.74 17.23 10.64
N ASP A 109 29.94 15.97 10.26
CA ASP A 109 31.29 15.44 10.05
C ASP A 109 31.78 15.72 8.64
N MET A 110 30.99 15.34 7.63
CA MET A 110 31.33 15.53 6.22
C MET A 110 31.02 16.94 5.70
N LYS A 111 30.44 17.80 6.56
CA LYS A 111 30.14 19.22 6.27
C LYS A 111 29.36 19.45 4.97
N VAL A 112 28.48 18.52 4.60
CA VAL A 112 27.61 18.68 3.43
C VAL A 112 26.67 19.86 3.66
N SER A 113 26.56 20.76 2.70
CA SER A 113 25.63 21.88 2.79
C SER A 113 24.19 21.37 2.87
N TYR A 114 23.43 21.87 3.85
CA TYR A 114 22.03 21.50 4.00
C TYR A 114 21.20 22.11 2.86
N PRO A 115 20.30 21.35 2.21
CA PRO A 115 19.46 21.90 1.14
C PRO A 115 18.57 23.04 1.64
N ASP A 116 18.75 24.25 1.10
CA ASP A 116 18.06 25.48 1.53
C ASP A 116 16.52 25.44 1.47
N ASN A 117 15.95 24.49 0.72
CA ASN A 117 14.52 24.41 0.44
C ASN A 117 13.78 23.26 1.18
N LEU A 118 14.45 22.51 2.06
CA LEU A 118 13.78 21.56 2.96
C LEU A 118 13.22 22.31 4.18
N SER A 119 12.29 23.21 3.87
CA SER A 119 11.37 23.97 4.74
C SER A 119 11.92 24.38 6.11
N VAL A 120 12.09 25.69 6.26
CA VAL A 120 12.14 26.41 7.54
C VAL A 120 10.99 26.01 8.49
N GLU A 121 9.89 25.43 7.99
CA GLU A 121 8.80 24.85 8.79
C GLU A 121 9.10 23.48 9.43
N ARG A 122 9.83 22.56 8.78
CA ARG A 122 10.23 21.28 9.42
C ARG A 122 11.27 21.50 10.52
N LYS A 123 12.12 22.54 10.36
CA LYS A 123 13.02 23.04 11.41
C LYS A 123 12.28 23.39 12.72
N LYS A 124 10.96 23.64 12.69
CA LYS A 124 10.19 24.08 13.87
C LYS A 124 9.54 22.96 14.69
N LYS A 125 9.45 21.71 14.21
CA LYS A 125 8.75 20.62 14.93
C LYS A 125 9.65 19.51 15.47
N THR A 126 10.76 19.25 14.82
CA THR A 126 11.76 18.23 15.21
C THR A 126 13.09 18.77 14.76
N ASP A 127 14.02 19.04 15.66
CA ASP A 127 15.32 19.68 15.40
C ASP A 127 16.29 18.81 14.54
N GLN A 128 15.74 17.89 13.74
CA GLN A 128 16.46 16.93 12.91
C GLN A 128 16.52 17.40 11.47
N ARG A 129 17.75 17.51 10.95
CA ARG A 129 18.04 17.75 9.53
C ARG A 129 17.55 16.57 8.70
N SER A 130 16.79 16.84 7.64
CA SER A 130 16.22 15.77 6.81
C SER A 130 17.32 14.95 6.13
N THR A 131 17.15 13.63 6.14
CA THR A 131 17.94 12.71 5.34
C THR A 131 17.03 11.87 4.45
N ASP A 132 15.84 12.37 4.08
CA ASP A 132 14.89 11.64 3.22
C ASP A 132 15.42 11.41 1.78
N GLN A 133 14.68 10.64 0.98
CA GLN A 133 15.08 10.28 -0.39
C GLN A 133 15.39 11.51 -1.25
N GLU A 134 14.61 12.58 -1.10
CA GLU A 134 14.76 13.82 -1.87
C GLU A 134 16.03 14.57 -1.45
N ALA A 135 16.26 14.71 -0.14
CA ALA A 135 17.46 15.32 0.42
C ALA A 135 18.73 14.60 -0.08
N LEU A 136 18.77 13.28 0.05
CA LEU A 136 19.92 12.47 -0.36
C LEU A 136 20.13 12.52 -1.89
N SER A 137 19.07 12.42 -2.69
CA SER A 137 19.16 12.51 -4.15
C SER A 137 19.67 13.89 -4.60
N ARG A 138 19.31 14.95 -3.88
CA ARG A 138 19.84 16.29 -4.13
C ARG A 138 21.33 16.39 -3.79
N ILE A 139 21.76 15.85 -2.64
CA ILE A 139 23.18 15.78 -2.28
C ILE A 139 23.98 15.04 -3.37
N LEU A 140 23.45 13.96 -3.95
CA LEU A 140 24.11 13.27 -5.07
C LEU A 140 24.21 14.09 -6.36
N ARG A 141 23.31 15.05 -6.59
CA ARG A 141 23.38 15.92 -7.77
C ARG A 141 24.35 17.09 -7.57
N GLU A 142 24.39 17.63 -6.36
CA GLU A 142 25.12 18.87 -6.06
C GLU A 142 26.55 18.61 -5.56
N SER A 143 26.77 17.55 -4.78
CA SER A 143 28.07 17.24 -4.22
C SER A 143 29.03 16.71 -5.28
N ARG A 144 30.23 17.30 -5.31
CA ARG A 144 31.38 16.84 -6.11
C ARG A 144 32.36 15.97 -5.32
N ASP A 145 32.21 15.90 -3.99
CA ASP A 145 33.08 15.10 -3.14
C ASP A 145 32.80 13.60 -3.37
N PRO A 146 33.78 12.80 -3.82
CA PRO A 146 33.60 11.37 -4.07
C PRO A 146 33.18 10.57 -2.83
N ASN A 147 33.69 10.92 -1.64
CA ASN A 147 33.37 10.21 -0.40
C ASN A 147 31.94 10.52 0.04
N VAL A 148 31.51 11.79 -0.03
CA VAL A 148 30.11 12.17 0.24
C VAL A 148 29.17 11.42 -0.69
N ARG A 149 29.49 11.39 -1.99
CA ARG A 149 28.67 10.70 -2.99
C ARG A 149 28.61 9.20 -2.71
N ALA A 150 29.73 8.57 -2.36
CA ALA A 150 29.79 7.15 -2.02
C ALA A 150 28.94 6.85 -0.77
N VAL A 151 29.10 7.61 0.31
CA VAL A 151 28.32 7.44 1.55
C VAL A 151 26.83 7.61 1.27
N VAL A 152 26.43 8.64 0.52
CA VAL A 152 25.01 8.88 0.20
C VAL A 152 24.43 7.78 -0.69
N GLN A 153 25.18 7.30 -1.70
CA GLN A 153 24.76 6.15 -2.52
C GLN A 153 24.56 4.91 -1.65
N MET A 154 25.49 4.62 -0.74
CA MET A 154 25.40 3.49 0.18
C MET A 154 24.21 3.63 1.14
N ILE A 155 23.89 4.82 1.63
CA ILE A 155 22.69 5.06 2.45
C ILE A 155 21.42 4.78 1.65
N LEU A 156 21.33 5.27 0.41
CA LEU A 156 20.17 5.03 -0.44
C LEU A 156 20.00 3.54 -0.74
N HIS A 157 21.10 2.86 -1.05
CA HIS A 157 21.10 1.43 -1.32
C HIS A 157 20.73 0.63 -0.06
N HIS A 158 21.33 0.94 1.10
CA HIS A 158 20.98 0.35 2.39
C HIS A 158 19.48 0.45 2.69
N ARG A 159 18.89 1.62 2.46
CA ARG A 159 17.45 1.84 2.66
C ARG A 159 16.59 1.08 1.66
N SER A 160 17.04 0.97 0.41
CA SER A 160 16.33 0.17 -0.59
C SER A 160 16.29 -1.31 -0.20
N LEU A 161 17.43 -1.89 0.20
CA LEU A 161 17.49 -3.28 0.65
C LEU A 161 16.72 -3.48 1.96
N SER A 162 16.87 -2.58 2.93
CA SER A 162 16.17 -2.66 4.22
C SER A 162 14.65 -2.51 4.06
N GLY A 163 14.21 -1.67 3.13
CA GLY A 163 12.80 -1.51 2.77
C GLY A 163 12.25 -2.71 2.02
N PHE A 164 13.06 -3.39 1.19
CA PHE A 164 12.70 -4.65 0.56
C PHE A 164 12.59 -5.79 1.58
N MET A 165 13.60 -5.93 2.44
CA MET A 165 13.65 -6.89 3.54
C MET A 165 12.74 -6.45 4.69
N SER A 166 11.58 -5.90 4.34
CA SER A 166 10.60 -5.37 5.26
C SER A 166 10.29 -6.38 6.36
N LYS A 167 9.68 -5.90 7.44
CA LYS A 167 9.27 -6.74 8.58
C LYS A 167 8.53 -8.00 8.10
N GLU A 168 7.75 -7.88 7.03
CA GLU A 168 6.99 -8.97 6.43
C GLU A 168 7.89 -10.11 5.97
N ILE A 169 8.90 -9.87 5.12
CA ILE A 169 9.80 -10.95 4.64
C ILE A 169 10.54 -11.62 5.82
N LYS A 170 11.06 -10.82 6.76
CA LYS A 170 11.76 -11.35 7.95
C LYS A 170 10.86 -12.23 8.83
N SER A 171 9.57 -11.92 8.85
CA SER A 171 8.60 -12.58 9.70
C SER A 171 7.99 -13.84 9.10
N ILE A 172 8.09 -14.05 7.78
CA ILE A 172 7.48 -15.20 7.10
C ILE A 172 7.89 -16.53 7.74
N PRO A 173 9.18 -16.83 7.99
CA PRO A 173 9.57 -18.08 8.65
C PRO A 173 8.96 -18.26 10.05
N GLN A 174 8.71 -17.17 10.79
CA GLN A 174 8.14 -17.21 12.15
C GLN A 174 6.63 -17.45 12.16
N TYR A 175 5.95 -17.07 11.08
CA TYR A 175 4.51 -17.26 10.90
C TYR A 175 4.19 -18.44 9.99
N THR A 176 5.21 -19.26 9.69
CA THR A 176 5.07 -20.51 8.98
C THR A 176 4.82 -21.60 10.01
N LEU A 177 3.69 -22.28 9.91
CA LEU A 177 3.43 -23.50 10.67
C LEU A 177 3.72 -24.69 9.77
N ASP A 178 4.61 -25.56 10.23
CA ASP A 178 4.74 -26.91 9.72
C ASP A 178 3.56 -27.70 10.27
N LEU A 179 2.66 -28.09 9.38
CA LEU A 179 1.47 -28.83 9.75
C LEU A 179 1.80 -30.31 9.59
N ASP A 180 1.96 -31.01 10.72
CA ASP A 180 2.12 -32.45 10.74
C ASP A 180 0.95 -33.13 10.00
N GLU A 181 1.27 -34.20 9.28
CA GLU A 181 0.26 -35.03 8.61
C GLU A 181 -0.74 -35.57 9.64
N GLY A 182 -1.99 -35.09 9.58
CA GLY A 182 -3.08 -35.60 10.41
C GLY A 182 -3.52 -34.73 11.58
N ALA A 183 -3.05 -33.49 11.70
CA ALA A 183 -3.63 -32.54 12.66
C ALA A 183 -5.13 -32.31 12.33
N GLU A 184 -6.02 -32.82 13.19
CA GLU A 184 -7.46 -32.59 13.07
C GLU A 184 -7.81 -31.22 13.66
N MET A 185 -8.48 -30.37 12.87
CA MET A 185 -9.17 -29.21 13.43
C MET A 185 -10.33 -29.71 14.29
N GLY A 186 -10.64 -29.02 15.40
CA GLY A 186 -11.85 -29.28 16.19
C GLY A 186 -13.17 -29.15 15.41
N SER A 187 -13.11 -28.74 14.14
CA SER A 187 -14.21 -28.69 13.17
C SER A 187 -14.31 -29.91 12.24
N GLY A 188 -13.50 -30.96 12.42
CA GLY A 188 -13.51 -32.17 11.59
C GLY A 188 -12.94 -32.00 10.17
N ARG A 189 -12.34 -30.85 9.85
CA ARG A 189 -11.58 -30.65 8.60
C ARG A 189 -10.12 -31.04 8.85
N ARG A 190 -9.59 -31.98 8.07
CA ARG A 190 -8.13 -32.21 8.02
C ARG A 190 -7.49 -31.05 7.26
N TRP A 191 -6.36 -30.56 7.73
CA TRP A 191 -5.46 -29.81 6.86
C TRP A 191 -5.26 -30.64 5.60
N HIS A 192 -5.42 -30.02 4.42
CA HIS A 192 -5.28 -30.72 3.14
C HIS A 192 -4.05 -31.64 3.17
N GLU A 193 -4.18 -32.79 2.52
CA GLU A 193 -3.25 -33.93 2.44
C GLU A 193 -1.76 -33.63 2.12
N SER A 194 -1.36 -32.37 1.99
CA SER A 194 0.04 -31.97 1.92
C SER A 194 0.45 -31.24 3.22
N SER A 195 1.36 -31.86 3.94
CA SER A 195 2.17 -31.41 5.07
C SER A 195 3.12 -30.24 4.74
N LYS A 196 2.73 -29.36 3.80
CA LYS A 196 3.57 -28.24 3.36
C LYS A 196 3.44 -27.05 4.31
N PRO A 197 4.54 -26.30 4.55
CA PRO A 197 4.52 -25.15 5.43
C PRO A 197 3.53 -24.08 4.95
N ARG A 198 2.83 -23.46 5.91
CA ARG A 198 1.76 -22.49 5.62
C ARG A 198 1.93 -21.22 6.41
N CYS A 199 1.75 -20.11 5.71
CA CYS A 199 1.81 -18.76 6.22
C CYS A 199 0.38 -18.24 6.50
N PHE A 200 0.18 -17.72 7.71
CA PHE A 200 -1.12 -17.21 8.16
C PHE A 200 -1.07 -15.71 8.38
N SER A 201 -2.20 -15.06 8.16
CA SER A 201 -2.33 -13.61 8.32
C SER A 201 -3.67 -13.30 8.93
N LYS A 202 -3.72 -12.19 9.67
CA LYS A 202 -4.97 -11.72 10.29
C LYS A 202 -5.54 -10.57 9.47
N TRP A 203 -6.71 -10.78 8.88
CA TRP A 203 -7.43 -9.73 8.17
C TRP A 203 -8.31 -8.92 9.13
N ASN A 204 -8.07 -7.62 9.23
CA ASN A 204 -8.89 -6.71 10.04
C ASN A 204 -9.87 -5.94 9.16
N GLN A 205 -11.16 -6.13 9.43
CA GLN A 205 -12.24 -5.50 8.68
C GLN A 205 -12.56 -4.06 9.12
N MET A 206 -12.32 -3.73 10.40
CA MET A 206 -12.81 -2.48 11.02
C MET A 206 -11.71 -1.45 11.34
N GLN A 207 -10.52 -1.54 10.73
CA GLN A 207 -9.40 -0.67 11.08
C GLN A 207 -9.26 0.61 10.26
N THR A 208 -9.81 0.66 9.03
CA THR A 208 -9.59 1.80 8.13
C THR A 208 -10.87 2.64 8.00
N GLY A 209 -10.72 3.97 7.96
CA GLY A 209 -11.84 4.89 7.75
C GLY A 209 -12.46 4.83 6.35
N THR A 210 -11.89 4.05 5.42
CA THR A 210 -12.38 3.91 4.04
C THR A 210 -13.12 2.60 3.80
N GLY A 211 -13.16 1.70 4.79
CA GLY A 211 -13.67 0.34 4.63
C GLY A 211 -12.72 -0.64 3.94
N ARG A 212 -11.49 -0.22 3.61
CA ARG A 212 -10.44 -1.15 3.14
C ARG A 212 -10.08 -2.12 4.27
N LEU A 213 -9.86 -3.38 3.91
CA LEU A 213 -9.24 -4.36 4.80
C LEU A 213 -7.79 -3.97 5.09
N SER A 214 -7.34 -4.22 6.31
CA SER A 214 -5.93 -4.21 6.66
C SER A 214 -5.47 -5.61 7.04
N CYS A 215 -4.19 -5.89 6.88
CA CYS A 215 -3.59 -7.17 7.23
C CYS A 215 -2.56 -6.99 8.35
N ALA A 216 -2.68 -7.78 9.41
CA ALA A 216 -1.76 -7.80 10.56
C ALA A 216 -1.12 -9.18 10.73
N THR A 217 -0.24 -9.31 11.73
CA THR A 217 0.69 -10.45 12.01
C THR A 217 1.72 -10.68 10.90
N LEU A 218 1.26 -10.99 9.70
CA LEU A 218 2.02 -10.96 8.46
C LEU A 218 1.24 -10.12 7.45
N ASN A 219 1.74 -8.93 7.08
CA ASN A 219 1.00 -8.05 6.18
C ASN A 219 1.14 -8.52 4.71
N MET A 220 0.27 -9.44 4.30
CA MET A 220 0.25 -10.00 2.96
C MET A 220 -0.12 -8.99 1.86
N GLN A 221 -0.65 -7.82 2.23
CA GLN A 221 -0.90 -6.74 1.27
C GLN A 221 0.40 -6.05 0.83
N ASN A 222 1.46 -6.14 1.65
CA ASN A 222 2.73 -5.44 1.47
C ASN A 222 3.88 -6.31 0.95
N ILE A 223 3.61 -7.56 0.52
CA ILE A 223 4.66 -8.40 -0.06
C ILE A 223 5.29 -7.69 -1.27
N PRO A 224 6.61 -7.47 -1.29
CA PRO A 224 7.28 -6.72 -2.34
C PRO A 224 6.98 -7.27 -3.74
N LYS A 225 6.84 -6.36 -4.71
CA LYS A 225 6.76 -6.74 -6.12
C LYS A 225 8.15 -7.14 -6.65
N PRO A 226 8.23 -7.89 -7.76
CA PRO A 226 9.48 -8.10 -8.47
C PRO A 226 10.21 -6.78 -8.70
N GLN A 227 11.48 -6.74 -8.29
CA GLN A 227 12.35 -5.59 -8.49
C GLN A 227 13.81 -6.02 -8.54
N VAL A 228 14.64 -5.18 -9.15
CA VAL A 228 16.09 -5.39 -9.18
C VAL A 228 16.69 -4.69 -7.97
N LEU A 229 17.37 -5.46 -7.13
CA LEU A 229 18.15 -4.96 -6.01
C LEU A 229 19.62 -4.92 -6.42
N GLU A 230 20.27 -3.78 -6.21
CA GLU A 230 21.69 -3.64 -6.51
C GLU A 230 22.51 -4.64 -5.66
N GLY A 231 23.54 -5.25 -6.27
CA GLY A 231 24.35 -6.29 -5.62
C GLY A 231 23.71 -7.68 -5.53
N ILE A 232 22.41 -7.84 -5.78
CA ILE A 232 21.70 -9.14 -5.71
C ILE A 232 21.14 -9.54 -7.08
N GLY A 233 20.55 -8.60 -7.82
CA GLY A 233 19.88 -8.83 -9.10
C GLY A 233 18.36 -8.78 -8.98
N GLU A 234 17.66 -9.43 -9.91
CA GLU A 234 16.19 -9.50 -9.88
C GLU A 234 15.72 -10.38 -8.73
N VAL A 235 14.86 -9.83 -7.87
CA VAL A 235 14.30 -10.54 -6.72
C VAL A 235 12.79 -10.59 -6.81
N ARG A 236 12.24 -11.79 -6.60
CA ARG A 236 10.83 -12.10 -6.74
C ARG A 236 10.28 -12.78 -5.49
N ALA A 237 10.17 -12.03 -4.39
CA ALA A 237 9.69 -12.56 -3.09
C ALA A 237 8.34 -13.30 -3.17
N ARG A 238 7.46 -12.89 -4.09
CA ARG A 238 6.15 -13.50 -4.30
C ARG A 238 6.23 -14.93 -4.84
N ASP A 239 7.34 -15.32 -5.46
CA ASP A 239 7.51 -16.67 -6.01
C ASP A 239 7.67 -17.72 -4.90
N GLY A 240 7.98 -17.32 -3.67
CA GLY A 240 8.01 -18.21 -2.50
C GLY A 240 6.65 -18.67 -2.01
N PHE A 241 5.55 -18.08 -2.52
CA PHE A 241 4.19 -18.56 -2.26
C PHE A 241 3.77 -19.54 -3.34
N LYS A 242 3.31 -20.73 -2.92
CA LYS A 242 3.01 -21.85 -3.81
C LYS A 242 1.61 -22.40 -3.53
N THR A 243 1.16 -23.26 -4.43
CA THR A 243 0.04 -24.16 -4.13
C THR A 243 0.53 -25.34 -3.29
N ALA A 244 -0.36 -25.84 -2.44
CA ALA A 244 -0.19 -27.10 -1.70
C ALA A 244 0.08 -28.28 -2.67
N GLN A 245 -0.60 -28.28 -3.82
CA GLN A 245 -0.59 -29.35 -4.81
C GLN A 245 -0.15 -28.82 -6.19
N PRO A 246 1.16 -28.70 -6.45
CA PRO A 246 1.69 -28.11 -7.70
C PRO A 246 1.32 -28.89 -8.97
N ASP A 247 1.07 -30.19 -8.86
CA ASP A 247 0.76 -31.04 -10.02
C ASP A 247 -0.70 -30.91 -10.48
N THR A 248 -1.60 -30.44 -9.61
CA THR A 248 -3.06 -30.42 -9.87
C THR A 248 -3.70 -29.05 -9.70
N HIS A 249 -3.00 -28.10 -9.06
CA HIS A 249 -3.55 -26.77 -8.75
C HIS A 249 -2.61 -25.66 -9.20
N VAL A 250 -3.18 -24.47 -9.37
CA VAL A 250 -2.45 -23.24 -9.70
C VAL A 250 -2.95 -22.09 -8.83
N LEU A 251 -2.07 -21.11 -8.58
CA LEU A 251 -2.49 -19.85 -7.96
C LEU A 251 -3.03 -18.91 -9.04
N VAL A 252 -4.23 -18.38 -8.81
CA VAL A 252 -4.86 -17.40 -9.69
C VAL A 252 -4.82 -16.03 -9.02
N SER A 253 -4.21 -15.05 -9.69
CA SER A 253 -4.19 -13.66 -9.24
C SER A 253 -5.11 -12.82 -10.12
N VAL A 254 -6.07 -12.13 -9.50
CA VAL A 254 -7.03 -11.25 -10.17
C VAL A 254 -6.91 -9.86 -9.57
N ASP A 255 -6.68 -8.86 -10.41
CA ASP A 255 -6.58 -7.44 -10.02
C ASP A 255 -7.45 -6.60 -10.95
N TYR A 256 -8.19 -5.65 -10.38
CA TYR A 256 -9.06 -4.79 -11.15
C TYR A 256 -8.26 -3.79 -11.98
N ALA A 257 -8.54 -3.75 -13.28
CA ALA A 257 -7.94 -2.78 -14.17
C ALA A 257 -8.41 -1.35 -13.84
N GLN A 258 -7.51 -0.54 -13.25
CA GLN A 258 -7.73 0.90 -13.01
C GLN A 258 -8.97 1.21 -12.16
N ILE A 259 -9.27 0.38 -11.17
CA ILE A 259 -10.53 0.41 -10.41
C ILE A 259 -10.90 1.78 -9.84
N GLU A 260 -9.93 2.50 -9.27
CA GLU A 260 -10.19 3.81 -8.63
C GLU A 260 -10.72 4.83 -9.65
N MET A 261 -10.20 4.81 -10.88
CA MET A 261 -10.65 5.72 -11.92
C MET A 261 -12.00 5.30 -12.51
N ARG A 262 -12.28 3.99 -12.58
CA ARG A 262 -13.59 3.47 -12.99
C ARG A 262 -14.68 3.86 -11.99
N ILE A 263 -14.41 3.70 -10.70
CA ILE A 263 -15.31 4.13 -9.62
C ILE A 263 -15.48 5.65 -9.64
N PHE A 264 -14.40 6.41 -9.81
CA PHE A 264 -14.47 7.86 -9.91
C PHE A 264 -15.33 8.32 -11.09
N ALA A 265 -15.13 7.75 -12.27
CA ALA A 265 -15.94 8.03 -13.45
C ALA A 265 -17.42 7.65 -13.25
N HIS A 266 -17.70 6.53 -12.57
CA HIS A 266 -19.07 6.16 -12.20
C HIS A 266 -19.73 7.24 -11.32
N PHE A 267 -19.04 7.72 -10.28
CA PHE A 267 -19.57 8.77 -9.40
C PHE A 267 -19.72 10.15 -10.07
N CYS A 268 -18.86 10.45 -11.04
CA CYS A 268 -18.96 11.67 -11.84
C CYS A 268 -20.21 11.67 -12.73
N GLY A 269 -20.70 10.48 -13.13
CA GLY A 269 -21.79 10.32 -14.09
C GLY A 269 -21.33 10.49 -15.54
N ASP A 270 -22.28 10.74 -16.42
CA ASP A 270 -22.03 10.84 -17.87
C ASP A 270 -21.03 11.97 -18.18
N GLY A 271 -19.96 11.65 -18.90
CA GLY A 271 -18.91 12.62 -19.20
C GLY A 271 -17.71 12.04 -19.94
N GLY A 272 -16.68 12.86 -20.09
CA GLY A 272 -15.46 12.50 -20.80
C GLY A 272 -14.71 11.33 -20.19
N LEU A 273 -14.73 11.18 -18.86
CA LEU A 273 -14.08 10.06 -18.17
C LEU A 273 -14.73 8.71 -18.52
N GLN A 274 -16.06 8.63 -18.47
CA GLN A 274 -16.78 7.42 -18.84
C GLN A 274 -16.63 7.11 -20.33
N GLN A 275 -16.68 8.13 -21.19
CA GLN A 275 -16.46 7.95 -22.63
C GLN A 275 -15.11 7.31 -22.93
N ILE A 276 -14.03 7.75 -22.27
CA ILE A 276 -12.70 7.14 -22.45
C ILE A 276 -12.72 5.67 -21.99
N LEU A 277 -13.32 5.40 -20.82
CA LEU A 277 -13.32 4.04 -20.24
C LEU A 277 -14.24 3.06 -20.99
N ASN A 278 -15.24 3.55 -21.71
CA ASN A 278 -16.19 2.78 -22.51
C ASN A 278 -15.74 2.59 -23.96
N GLN A 279 -14.62 3.20 -24.37
CA GLN A 279 -14.01 2.98 -25.70
C GLN A 279 -13.33 1.61 -25.81
N SER A 280 -13.34 0.78 -24.76
CA SER A 280 -12.78 -0.55 -24.83
C SER A 280 -13.78 -1.57 -25.36
N ASP A 281 -13.47 -2.12 -26.54
CA ASP A 281 -14.37 -3.01 -27.28
C ASP A 281 -14.68 -4.35 -26.58
N SER A 282 -13.85 -4.78 -25.62
CA SER A 282 -13.87 -6.18 -25.14
C SER A 282 -14.41 -6.40 -23.73
N GLY A 283 -14.64 -5.37 -22.91
CA GLY A 283 -14.95 -5.52 -21.48
C GLY A 283 -13.86 -6.21 -20.63
N TRP A 284 -12.84 -6.77 -21.28
CA TRP A 284 -11.64 -7.40 -20.72
C TRP A 284 -10.40 -6.60 -21.09
N ARG A 285 -9.39 -6.61 -20.20
CA ARG A 285 -8.13 -5.89 -20.39
C ARG A 285 -7.24 -6.60 -21.42
N GLY A 286 -7.55 -6.44 -22.71
CA GLY A 286 -6.72 -6.90 -23.82
C GLY A 286 -5.59 -5.91 -24.16
N PRO A 287 -4.67 -6.28 -25.08
CA PRO A 287 -3.64 -5.38 -25.59
C PRO A 287 -4.20 -4.10 -26.23
N ASN A 288 -5.49 -4.11 -26.60
CA ASN A 288 -6.21 -2.97 -27.19
C ASN A 288 -7.12 -2.23 -26.19
N ASP A 289 -7.10 -2.58 -24.89
CA ASP A 289 -7.93 -1.90 -23.89
C ASP A 289 -7.42 -0.47 -23.65
N VAL A 290 -8.36 0.47 -23.50
CA VAL A 290 -8.04 1.89 -23.36
C VAL A 290 -7.42 2.14 -22.00
N ASP A 291 -6.16 2.59 -22.01
CA ASP A 291 -5.49 3.00 -20.79
C ASP A 291 -5.78 4.47 -20.49
N ILE A 292 -6.72 4.74 -19.56
CA ILE A 292 -7.16 6.11 -19.27
C ILE A 292 -5.99 7.05 -18.93
N TYR A 293 -4.95 6.57 -18.24
CA TYR A 293 -3.79 7.40 -17.90
C TYR A 293 -2.95 7.74 -19.13
N THR A 294 -2.84 6.80 -20.06
CA THR A 294 -2.16 7.00 -21.35
C THR A 294 -2.96 7.98 -22.20
N GLU A 295 -4.28 7.80 -22.28
CA GLU A 295 -5.17 8.68 -23.04
C GLU A 295 -5.18 10.11 -22.49
N MET A 296 -5.27 10.27 -21.16
CA MET A 296 -5.17 11.58 -20.53
C MET A 296 -3.81 12.24 -20.77
N ALA A 297 -2.71 11.48 -20.69
CA ALA A 297 -1.38 11.99 -21.04
C ALA A 297 -1.29 12.38 -22.53
N ALA A 298 -1.86 11.58 -23.43
CA ALA A 298 -1.91 11.85 -24.87
C ALA A 298 -2.61 13.18 -25.16
N ARG A 299 -3.77 13.39 -24.54
CA ARG A 299 -4.54 14.64 -24.64
C ARG A 299 -3.79 15.84 -24.06
N HIS A 300 -3.14 15.68 -22.91
CA HIS A 300 -2.33 16.75 -22.31
C HIS A 300 -1.16 17.17 -23.21
N TYR A 301 -0.40 16.19 -23.71
CA TYR A 301 0.74 16.43 -24.60
C TYR A 301 0.34 16.69 -26.07
N ARG A 302 -0.97 16.64 -26.39
CA ARG A 302 -1.51 16.82 -27.74
C ARG A 302 -0.84 15.93 -28.81
N ARG A 303 -0.74 14.64 -28.52
CA ARG A 303 -0.14 13.63 -29.42
C ARG A 303 -0.91 12.32 -29.35
N ALA A 304 -0.60 11.40 -30.25
CA ALA A 304 -1.20 10.07 -30.25
C ALA A 304 -0.84 9.26 -28.99
N SER A 305 -1.78 8.43 -28.50
CA SER A 305 -1.59 7.58 -27.31
C SER A 305 -0.44 6.58 -27.47
N SER A 306 -0.15 6.14 -28.70
CA SER A 306 1.03 5.31 -29.03
C SER A 306 2.37 6.02 -28.84
N ALA A 307 2.40 7.35 -28.87
CA ALA A 307 3.60 8.15 -28.64
C ALA A 307 3.83 8.49 -27.16
N VAL A 308 2.98 8.01 -26.25
CA VAL A 308 3.11 8.23 -24.81
C VAL A 308 4.06 7.20 -24.21
N SER A 309 5.15 7.66 -23.58
CA SER A 309 6.08 6.77 -22.90
C SER A 309 5.47 6.20 -21.61
N LYS A 310 5.97 5.04 -21.18
CA LYS A 310 5.59 4.40 -19.90
C LYS A 310 5.84 5.34 -18.70
N GLU A 311 6.89 6.13 -18.75
CA GLU A 311 7.22 7.13 -17.74
C GLU A 311 6.16 8.24 -17.68
N GLN A 312 5.77 8.78 -18.84
CA GLN A 312 4.73 9.81 -18.94
C GLN A 312 3.38 9.27 -18.44
N ARG A 313 2.98 8.07 -18.86
CA ARG A 313 1.79 7.39 -18.32
C ARG A 313 1.85 7.29 -16.79
N ASN A 314 2.97 6.85 -16.23
CA ASN A 314 3.10 6.67 -14.78
C ASN A 314 3.09 8.00 -14.03
N LYS A 315 3.69 9.06 -14.58
CA LYS A 315 3.61 10.43 -14.04
C LYS A 315 2.16 10.90 -13.97
N PHE A 316 1.38 10.71 -15.03
CA PHE A 316 -0.03 11.09 -15.07
C PHE A 316 -0.89 10.21 -14.15
N LYS A 317 -0.63 8.90 -14.07
CA LYS A 317 -1.27 8.02 -13.07
C LYS A 317 -1.10 8.56 -11.66
N ARG A 318 0.13 8.89 -11.25
CA ARG A 318 0.39 9.47 -9.93
C ARG A 318 -0.34 10.80 -9.76
N ALA A 319 -0.22 11.70 -10.74
CA ALA A 319 -0.84 13.02 -10.69
C ALA A 319 -2.36 12.94 -10.47
N TYR A 320 -3.06 12.15 -11.27
CA TYR A 320 -4.52 12.10 -11.22
C TYR A 320 -5.06 11.39 -10.00
N LEU A 321 -4.42 10.31 -9.56
CA LEU A 321 -4.80 9.69 -8.29
C LEU A 321 -4.68 10.71 -7.15
N SER A 322 -3.59 11.48 -7.10
CA SER A 322 -3.44 12.54 -6.10
C SER A 322 -4.49 13.65 -6.23
N LEU A 323 -4.88 14.00 -7.45
CA LEU A 323 -5.93 14.99 -7.70
C LEU A 323 -7.30 14.54 -7.20
N ILE A 324 -7.73 13.30 -7.48
CA ILE A 324 -9.01 12.77 -7.01
C ILE A 324 -9.05 12.66 -5.48
N TYR A 325 -7.90 12.47 -4.83
CA TYR A 325 -7.78 12.50 -3.38
C TYR A 325 -7.69 13.91 -2.78
N GLY A 326 -7.87 14.96 -3.59
CA GLY A 326 -7.91 16.34 -3.10
C GLY A 326 -6.54 16.87 -2.65
N THR A 327 -5.44 16.28 -3.12
CA THR A 327 -4.08 16.71 -2.75
C THR A 327 -3.85 18.16 -3.14
N GLY A 328 -3.27 18.95 -2.23
CA GLY A 328 -2.89 20.35 -2.48
C GLY A 328 -1.80 20.47 -3.56
N ASN A 329 -1.71 21.63 -4.22
CA ASN A 329 -0.81 21.84 -5.36
C ASN A 329 0.67 21.56 -5.02
N GLU A 330 1.11 21.86 -3.79
CA GLU A 330 2.48 21.60 -3.35
C GLU A 330 2.81 20.11 -3.24
N ALA A 331 1.91 19.33 -2.65
CA ALA A 331 2.08 17.89 -2.50
C ALA A 331 1.98 17.18 -3.87
N LEU A 332 1.10 17.66 -4.75
CA LEU A 332 1.01 17.20 -6.12
C LEU A 332 2.33 17.48 -6.88
N ALA A 333 2.86 18.70 -6.79
CA ALA A 333 4.11 19.10 -7.42
C ALA A 333 5.28 18.17 -7.04
N LYS A 334 5.41 17.83 -5.75
CA LYS A 334 6.42 16.88 -5.26
C LYS A 334 6.25 15.48 -5.85
N GLN A 335 5.02 14.96 -5.89
CA GLN A 335 4.75 13.60 -6.37
C GLN A 335 4.99 13.42 -7.89
N ILE A 336 4.89 14.50 -8.65
CA ILE A 336 5.06 14.47 -10.11
C ILE A 336 6.40 15.04 -10.56
N ASP A 337 7.27 15.42 -9.62
CA ASP A 337 8.54 16.11 -9.86
C ASP A 337 8.34 17.31 -10.82
N ALA A 338 7.58 18.30 -10.34
CA ALA A 338 7.27 19.52 -11.07
C ALA A 338 7.22 20.73 -10.14
N THR A 339 7.13 21.93 -10.70
CA THR A 339 6.88 23.16 -9.95
C THR A 339 5.42 23.23 -9.47
N VAL A 340 5.16 24.04 -8.43
CA VAL A 340 3.79 24.29 -7.94
C VAL A 340 2.90 24.89 -9.04
N ALA A 341 3.46 25.77 -9.89
CA ALA A 341 2.76 26.38 -11.01
C ALA A 341 2.36 25.35 -12.08
N GLU A 342 3.24 24.40 -12.41
CA GLU A 342 2.95 23.29 -13.32
C GLU A 342 1.88 22.37 -12.74
N ALA A 343 1.97 22.03 -11.46
CA ALA A 343 0.96 21.21 -10.77
C ALA A 343 -0.42 21.88 -10.76
N GLN A 344 -0.47 23.19 -10.51
CA GLN A 344 -1.70 23.97 -10.60
C GLN A 344 -2.27 24.00 -12.02
N THR A 345 -1.40 24.20 -13.02
CA THR A 345 -1.80 24.19 -14.43
C THR A 345 -2.38 22.83 -14.82
N LEU A 346 -1.75 21.74 -14.41
CA LEU A 346 -2.22 20.37 -14.66
C LEU A 346 -3.59 20.14 -14.03
N LYS A 347 -3.78 20.55 -12.77
CA LYS A 347 -5.09 20.48 -12.07
C LYS A 347 -6.17 21.25 -12.82
N GLN A 348 -5.89 22.48 -13.24
CA GLN A 348 -6.85 23.32 -13.95
C GLN A 348 -7.21 22.73 -15.31
N GLN A 349 -6.22 22.22 -16.05
CA GLN A 349 -6.47 21.55 -17.33
C GLN A 349 -7.34 20.30 -17.16
N PHE A 350 -7.06 19.48 -16.14
CA PHE A 350 -7.88 18.31 -15.81
C PHE A 350 -9.35 18.68 -15.57
N LEU A 351 -9.61 19.65 -14.69
CA LEU A 351 -10.98 20.06 -14.36
C LEU A 351 -11.71 20.76 -15.52
N ARG A 352 -10.96 21.41 -16.44
CA ARG A 352 -11.52 21.95 -17.68
C ARG A 352 -11.88 20.86 -18.68
N GLN A 353 -11.05 19.81 -18.73
CA GLN A 353 -11.24 18.68 -19.63
C GLN A 353 -12.35 17.74 -19.17
N PHE A 354 -12.51 17.59 -17.86
CA PHE A 354 -13.50 16.73 -17.22
C PHE A 354 -14.34 17.55 -16.23
N PRO A 355 -15.24 18.43 -16.72
CA PRO A 355 -16.08 19.27 -15.87
C PRO A 355 -16.96 18.44 -14.92
N GLU A 356 -17.34 17.22 -15.30
CA GLU A 356 -18.07 16.27 -14.45
C GLU A 356 -17.32 15.93 -13.16
N ALA A 357 -16.00 15.87 -13.22
CA ALA A 357 -15.15 15.61 -12.05
C ALA A 357 -15.22 16.78 -11.06
N LYS A 358 -15.18 18.03 -11.57
CA LYS A 358 -15.34 19.22 -10.73
C LYS A 358 -16.71 19.22 -10.04
N THR A 359 -17.78 18.98 -10.80
CA THR A 359 -19.14 18.92 -10.27
C THR A 359 -19.26 17.88 -9.16
N PHE A 360 -18.72 16.69 -9.36
CA PHE A 360 -18.71 15.64 -8.35
C PHE A 360 -17.94 16.03 -7.09
N MET A 361 -16.75 16.60 -7.24
CA MET A 361 -15.92 17.04 -6.10
C MET A 361 -16.61 18.14 -5.28
N ASP A 362 -17.17 19.15 -5.95
CA ASP A 362 -17.88 20.25 -5.30
C ASP A 362 -19.14 19.75 -4.56
N ARG A 363 -19.93 18.88 -5.21
CA ARG A 363 -21.11 18.25 -4.60
C ARG A 363 -20.74 17.42 -3.38
N THR A 364 -19.66 16.66 -3.46
CA THR A 364 -19.20 15.80 -2.35
C THR A 364 -18.77 16.64 -1.15
N GLN A 365 -18.01 17.72 -1.37
CA GLN A 365 -17.64 18.64 -0.29
C GLN A 365 -18.86 19.31 0.34
N HIS A 366 -19.79 19.80 -0.47
CA HIS A 366 -21.01 20.43 0.01
C HIS A 366 -21.86 19.47 0.86
N ASN A 367 -22.08 18.25 0.38
CA ASN A 367 -22.82 17.22 1.11
C ASN A 367 -22.14 16.86 2.43
N ALA A 368 -20.80 16.76 2.46
CA ALA A 368 -20.05 16.50 3.68
C ALA A 368 -20.20 17.63 4.71
N GLN A 369 -20.23 18.89 4.27
CA GLN A 369 -20.44 20.04 5.16
C GLN A 369 -21.83 20.04 5.80
N ILE A 370 -22.85 19.59 5.06
CA ILE A 370 -24.24 19.53 5.55
C ILE A 370 -24.47 18.31 6.44
N ARG A 371 -24.04 17.12 5.99
CA ARG A 371 -24.37 15.84 6.64
C ARG A 371 -23.36 15.45 7.72
N GLY A 372 -22.12 15.97 7.66
CA GLY A 372 -21.01 15.57 8.50
C GLY A 372 -20.31 14.27 8.08
N PHE A 373 -20.76 13.62 6.99
CA PHE A 373 -20.18 12.40 6.45
C PHE A 373 -20.35 12.31 4.93
N VAL A 374 -19.64 11.37 4.32
CA VAL A 374 -19.81 10.96 2.91
C VAL A 374 -20.12 9.47 2.87
N THR A 375 -20.77 9.02 1.80
CA THR A 375 -21.10 7.60 1.62
C THR A 375 -20.53 7.03 0.33
N THR A 376 -20.28 5.73 0.34
CA THR A 376 -19.99 4.95 -0.86
C THR A 376 -21.27 4.53 -1.59
N ILE A 377 -21.14 3.76 -2.69
CA ILE A 377 -22.27 3.24 -3.48
C ILE A 377 -23.20 2.35 -2.63
N THR A 378 -22.63 1.58 -1.69
CA THR A 378 -23.38 0.68 -0.82
C THR A 378 -23.85 1.35 0.47
N GLY A 379 -23.60 2.65 0.63
CA GLY A 379 -24.02 3.38 1.82
C GLY A 379 -23.06 3.33 3.00
N ARG A 380 -21.88 2.70 2.88
CA ARG A 380 -20.80 2.83 3.88
C ARG A 380 -20.38 4.27 4.05
#